data_AF-A0A845RAK0-F1
#
_entry.id   AF-A0A845RAK0-F1
#
_cell.length_a   1.000
_cell.length_b   1.000
_cell.length_c   1.000
_cell.angle_alpha   90.00
_cell.angle_beta   90.00
_cell.angle_gamma   90.00
#
_symmetry.space_group_name_H-M   'P 1'
#
loop_
_entity.id
_entity.type
_entity.pdbx_description
1 polymer ?
#
loop_
_entity_poly.entity_id
_entity_poly.type
_entity_poly.pdbx_seq_one_letter_code
_entity_poly.pdbx_strand_id
1 'polypeptide(L)'
;MNATTNYQLSQWGAEDRVLRTDFNADNAKIEAALSGLEARVALLDRAVPSLAFYLGQLAITDLSKNRKNMPQRSMLYEDFTIPGFWTLTGSAQISDGMLQVIGAGNTGAAKSTSFSIGYKEKALAKLWMHRPQDSPRVTPQLNGVEMKYTGSYLGISASGGGSGWNDEFTLECQNVTSVQITLPLDTQDKDFIKIHDYALFFF
;
A
#
# COMPACT_ATOMS: atom_id res chain seq x y z
N MET A 1 -35.60 -15.48 32.16
CA MET A 1 -34.69 -14.59 31.43
C MET A 1 -34.30 -15.29 30.14
N ASN A 2 -34.59 -14.68 28.99
CA ASN A 2 -34.13 -15.18 27.70
C ASN A 2 -32.70 -14.68 27.46
N ALA A 3 -31.93 -15.38 26.64
CA ALA A 3 -30.58 -14.98 26.27
C ALA A 3 -30.40 -15.03 24.76
N THR A 4 -29.55 -14.16 24.24
CA THR A 4 -29.14 -14.20 22.83
C THR A 4 -28.39 -15.50 22.54
N THR A 5 -28.57 -16.05 21.34
CA THR A 5 -27.88 -17.28 20.91
C THR A 5 -26.36 -17.12 20.97
N ASN A 6 -25.86 -15.97 20.52
CA ASN A 6 -24.45 -15.63 20.54
C ASN A 6 -24.14 -14.77 21.76
N TYR A 7 -23.08 -15.11 22.49
CA TYR A 7 -22.57 -14.40 23.67
C TYR A 7 -23.48 -14.40 24.91
N GLN A 8 -24.63 -15.09 24.85
CA GLN A 8 -25.53 -15.34 26.00
C GLN A 8 -25.86 -14.06 26.78
N LEU A 9 -26.15 -12.97 26.04
CA LEU A 9 -26.54 -11.69 26.63
C LEU A 9 -28.00 -11.74 27.05
N SER A 10 -28.37 -11.05 28.11
CA SER A 10 -29.75 -10.94 28.58
C SER A 10 -30.64 -10.30 27.52
N GLN A 11 -31.73 -10.97 27.18
CA GLN A 11 -32.73 -10.48 26.24
C GLN A 11 -33.99 -10.05 27.01
N TRP A 12 -34.04 -8.77 27.37
CA TRP A 12 -35.10 -8.17 28.19
C TRP A 12 -36.37 -7.90 27.37
N GLY A 13 -37.51 -8.33 27.87
CA GLY A 13 -38.84 -7.94 27.40
C GLY A 13 -39.26 -6.58 27.95
N ALA A 14 -40.34 -6.00 27.43
CA ALA A 14 -40.81 -4.67 27.81
C ALA A 14 -41.17 -4.54 29.32
N GLU A 15 -41.70 -5.62 29.90
CA GLU A 15 -42.10 -5.67 31.31
C GLU A 15 -40.98 -6.14 32.25
N ASP A 16 -39.81 -6.51 31.71
CA ASP A 16 -38.74 -7.04 32.53
C ASP A 16 -38.04 -5.94 33.34
N ARG A 17 -37.80 -6.20 34.62
CA ARG A 17 -36.96 -5.34 35.45
C ARG A 17 -35.48 -5.58 35.14
N VAL A 18 -34.79 -4.56 34.63
CA VAL A 18 -33.34 -4.61 34.43
C VAL A 18 -32.62 -4.73 35.77
N LEU A 19 -31.91 -5.83 35.97
CA LEU A 19 -31.10 -6.07 37.17
C LEU A 19 -29.66 -5.62 36.93
N ARG A 20 -29.11 -4.85 37.89
CA ARG A 20 -27.73 -4.35 37.80
C ARG A 20 -26.70 -5.47 37.61
N THR A 21 -26.90 -6.61 38.27
CA THR A 21 -25.99 -7.76 38.19
C THR A 21 -25.93 -8.31 36.76
N ASP A 22 -27.09 -8.51 36.15
CA ASP A 22 -27.19 -9.06 34.79
C ASP A 22 -26.68 -8.06 33.76
N PHE A 23 -27.02 -6.77 33.92
CA PHE A 23 -26.51 -5.69 33.09
C PHE A 23 -24.98 -5.60 33.14
N ASN A 24 -24.39 -5.62 34.33
CA ASN A 24 -22.94 -5.59 34.48
C ASN A 24 -22.27 -6.86 33.94
N ALA A 25 -22.91 -8.02 34.10
CA ALA A 25 -22.42 -9.28 33.54
C ALA A 25 -22.40 -9.23 32.00
N ASP A 26 -23.43 -8.68 31.38
CA ASP A 26 -23.46 -8.52 29.92
C ASP A 26 -22.45 -7.50 29.42
N ASN A 27 -22.27 -6.38 30.12
CA ASN A 27 -21.20 -5.43 29.80
C ASN A 27 -19.82 -6.08 29.85
N ALA A 28 -19.55 -6.93 30.84
CA ALA A 28 -18.29 -7.67 30.92
C ALA A 28 -18.12 -8.65 29.74
N LYS A 29 -19.20 -9.31 29.29
CA LYS A 29 -19.15 -10.17 28.10
C LYS A 29 -18.89 -9.37 26.82
N ILE A 30 -19.53 -8.23 26.65
CA ILE A 30 -19.34 -7.34 25.49
C ILE A 30 -17.91 -6.81 25.47
N GLU A 31 -17.39 -6.33 26.60
CA GLU A 31 -16.03 -5.84 26.74
C GLU A 31 -15.01 -6.91 26.35
N ALA A 32 -15.19 -8.13 26.86
CA ALA A 32 -14.32 -9.26 26.51
C ALA A 32 -14.39 -9.60 25.01
N ALA A 33 -15.59 -9.54 24.40
CA ALA A 33 -15.76 -9.80 22.97
C ALA A 33 -15.10 -8.71 22.11
N LEU A 34 -15.24 -7.43 22.49
CA LEU A 34 -14.61 -6.30 21.81
C LEU A 34 -13.09 -6.35 21.93
N SER A 35 -12.56 -6.56 23.14
CA SER A 35 -11.12 -6.77 23.36
C SER A 35 -10.58 -7.95 22.52
N GLY A 36 -11.34 -9.04 22.44
CA GLY A 36 -10.99 -10.19 21.60
C GLY A 36 -10.99 -9.87 20.11
N LEU A 37 -11.91 -9.03 19.65
CA LEU A 37 -11.96 -8.56 18.26
C LEU A 37 -10.78 -7.62 17.95
N GLU A 38 -10.50 -6.64 18.81
CA GLU A 38 -9.38 -5.72 18.68
C GLU A 38 -8.05 -6.45 18.57
N ALA A 39 -7.81 -7.47 19.41
CA ALA A 39 -6.61 -8.30 19.34
C ALA A 39 -6.49 -9.03 17.99
N ARG A 40 -7.60 -9.52 17.43
CA ARG A 40 -7.60 -10.19 16.11
C ARG A 40 -7.37 -9.19 14.97
N VAL A 41 -7.99 -8.02 15.03
CA VAL A 41 -7.78 -6.94 14.05
C VAL A 41 -6.33 -6.49 14.06
N ALA A 42 -5.74 -6.26 15.23
CA ALA A 42 -4.33 -5.87 15.35
C ALA A 42 -3.37 -6.92 14.76
N LEU A 43 -3.69 -8.22 14.89
CA LEU A 43 -2.92 -9.28 14.23
C LEU A 43 -3.02 -9.21 12.71
N LEU A 44 -4.22 -8.97 12.16
CA LEU A 44 -4.44 -8.84 10.72
C LEU A 44 -3.78 -7.58 10.16
N ASP A 45 -3.88 -6.45 10.85
CA ASP A 45 -3.25 -5.17 10.47
C ASP A 45 -1.73 -5.28 10.37
N ARG A 46 -1.11 -6.18 11.17
CA ARG A 46 0.32 -6.49 11.06
C ARG A 46 0.63 -7.51 9.96
N ALA A 47 -0.16 -8.58 9.87
CA ALA A 47 0.14 -9.72 9.00
C ALA A 47 -0.12 -9.41 7.52
N VAL A 48 -1.24 -8.76 7.22
CA VAL A 48 -1.70 -8.56 5.83
C VAL A 48 -0.75 -7.65 5.05
N PRO A 49 -0.31 -6.48 5.55
CA PRO A 49 0.69 -5.66 4.84
C PRO A 49 2.04 -6.36 4.69
N SER A 50 2.46 -7.15 5.68
CA SER A 50 3.72 -7.91 5.59
C SER A 50 3.66 -8.97 4.48
N LEU A 51 2.55 -9.71 4.37
CA LEU A 51 2.35 -10.67 3.30
C LEU A 51 2.26 -9.99 1.94
N ALA A 52 1.53 -8.87 1.84
CA ALA A 52 1.42 -8.08 0.62
C ALA A 52 2.80 -7.57 0.15
N PHE A 53 3.64 -7.11 1.07
CA PHE A 53 5.01 -6.73 0.79
C PHE A 53 5.79 -7.89 0.14
N TYR A 54 5.86 -9.05 0.80
CA TYR A 54 6.62 -10.20 0.27
C TYR A 54 6.06 -10.71 -1.06
N LEU A 55 4.75 -10.71 -1.25
CA LEU A 55 4.13 -11.04 -2.54
C LEU A 55 4.54 -10.04 -3.63
N GLY A 56 4.60 -8.74 -3.32
CA GLY A 56 5.11 -7.71 -4.21
C GLY A 56 6.57 -7.95 -4.60
N GLN A 57 7.44 -8.29 -3.63
CA GLN A 57 8.85 -8.59 -3.90
C GLN A 57 9.01 -9.83 -4.81
N LEU A 58 8.23 -10.88 -4.56
CA LEU A 58 8.21 -12.07 -5.42
C LEU A 58 7.70 -11.74 -6.83
N ALA A 59 6.67 -10.90 -6.93
CA ALA A 59 6.12 -10.45 -8.20
C ALA A 59 7.13 -9.69 -9.05
N ILE A 60 7.84 -8.74 -8.44
CA ILE A 60 8.93 -7.98 -9.07
C ILE A 60 10.04 -8.93 -9.51
N THR A 61 10.45 -9.88 -8.65
CA THR A 61 11.49 -10.87 -9.00
C THR A 61 11.10 -11.71 -10.22
N ASP A 62 9.84 -12.17 -10.28
CA ASP A 62 9.32 -12.94 -11.42
C ASP A 62 9.26 -12.08 -12.70
N LEU A 63 8.80 -10.83 -12.59
CA LEU A 63 8.78 -9.87 -13.68
C LEU A 63 10.17 -9.63 -14.26
N SER A 64 11.17 -9.38 -13.41
CA SER A 64 12.53 -9.10 -13.86
C SER A 64 13.18 -10.30 -14.55
N LYS A 65 12.88 -11.53 -14.09
CA LYS A 65 13.44 -12.76 -14.66
C LYS A 65 12.72 -13.23 -15.92
N ASN A 66 11.40 -13.24 -15.87
CA ASN A 66 10.55 -13.90 -16.88
C ASN A 66 9.85 -12.91 -17.82
N ARG A 67 9.94 -11.59 -17.54
CA ARG A 67 9.36 -10.51 -18.35
C ARG A 67 7.87 -10.68 -18.60
N LYS A 68 7.17 -11.22 -17.59
CA LYS A 68 5.74 -11.52 -17.65
C LYS A 68 5.03 -10.88 -16.46
N ASN A 69 4.03 -10.07 -16.76
CA ASN A 69 3.11 -9.57 -15.73
C ASN A 69 2.16 -10.68 -15.29
N MET A 70 2.13 -10.93 -13.98
CA MET A 70 1.00 -11.62 -13.35
C MET A 70 -0.28 -10.79 -13.50
N PRO A 71 -1.46 -11.45 -13.53
CA PRO A 71 -2.74 -10.76 -13.51
C PRO A 71 -2.83 -9.78 -12.34
N GLN A 72 -3.05 -8.51 -12.65
CA GLN A 72 -3.18 -7.43 -11.68
C GLN A 72 -4.63 -7.38 -11.17
N ARG A 73 -4.80 -7.29 -9.84
CA ARG A 73 -6.11 -7.07 -9.20
C ARG A 73 -6.02 -5.97 -8.13
N SER A 74 -5.58 -6.34 -6.93
CA SER A 74 -5.38 -5.41 -5.81
C SER A 74 -3.91 -5.03 -5.62
N MET A 75 -3.00 -5.60 -6.43
CA MET A 75 -1.57 -5.34 -6.41
C MET A 75 -1.10 -4.89 -7.78
N LEU A 76 -0.36 -3.80 -7.79
CA LEU A 76 0.41 -3.29 -8.92
C LEU A 76 1.88 -3.30 -8.51
N TYR A 77 2.77 -3.62 -9.44
CA TYR A 77 4.20 -3.66 -9.18
C TYR A 77 4.94 -3.40 -10.47
N GLU A 78 6.10 -2.79 -10.37
CA GLU A 78 6.89 -2.33 -11.51
C GLU A 78 8.37 -2.44 -11.21
N ASP A 79 9.13 -2.90 -12.19
CA ASP A 79 10.59 -2.88 -12.23
C ASP A 79 11.13 -2.03 -13.40
N PHE A 80 10.24 -1.32 -14.09
CA PHE A 80 10.52 -0.50 -15.28
C PHE A 80 11.16 -1.25 -16.44
N THR A 81 11.16 -2.59 -16.43
CA THR A 81 11.82 -3.34 -17.48
C THR A 81 10.93 -3.55 -18.71
N ILE A 82 9.61 -3.62 -18.55
CA ILE A 82 8.67 -3.73 -19.68
C ILE A 82 8.24 -2.33 -20.15
N PRO A 83 8.61 -1.92 -21.37
CA PRO A 83 8.20 -0.62 -21.92
C PRO A 83 6.71 -0.61 -22.28
N GLY A 84 6.07 0.56 -22.22
CA GLY A 84 4.73 0.79 -22.78
C GLY A 84 3.62 1.10 -21.77
N PHE A 85 3.89 1.04 -20.47
CA PHE A 85 2.91 1.41 -19.42
C PHE A 85 3.01 2.86 -18.95
N TRP A 86 4.06 3.58 -19.38
CA TRP A 86 4.42 4.89 -18.85
C TRP A 86 4.46 5.94 -19.94
N THR A 87 3.81 7.07 -19.66
CA THR A 87 4.06 8.34 -20.33
C THR A 87 5.11 9.10 -19.52
N LEU A 88 6.29 9.31 -20.10
CA LEU A 88 7.38 10.08 -19.50
C LEU A 88 7.32 11.53 -19.97
N THR A 89 7.58 12.47 -19.07
CA THR A 89 7.62 13.91 -19.36
C THR A 89 8.86 14.57 -18.78
N GLY A 90 9.23 15.74 -19.32
CA GLY A 90 10.44 16.46 -18.92
C GLY A 90 11.68 15.63 -19.24
N SER A 91 12.60 15.55 -18.27
CA SER A 91 13.86 14.80 -18.39
C SER A 91 13.77 13.37 -17.87
N ALA A 92 12.56 12.88 -17.56
CA ALA A 92 12.37 11.51 -17.09
C ALA A 92 12.68 10.49 -18.20
N GLN A 93 13.43 9.46 -17.84
CA GLN A 93 13.81 8.38 -18.74
C GLN A 93 13.78 7.04 -18.00
N ILE A 94 13.55 5.96 -18.74
CA ILE A 94 13.77 4.60 -18.25
C ILE A 94 15.05 4.11 -18.90
N SER A 95 16.07 3.83 -18.09
CA SER A 95 17.38 3.39 -18.54
C SER A 95 17.99 2.48 -17.47
N ASP A 96 18.72 1.46 -17.91
CA ASP A 96 19.31 0.44 -17.02
C ASP A 96 18.32 -0.21 -16.04
N GLY A 97 17.07 -0.40 -16.47
CA GLY A 97 16.00 -0.99 -15.65
C GLY A 97 15.56 -0.09 -14.49
N MET A 98 15.79 1.21 -14.57
CA MET A 98 15.38 2.18 -13.55
C MET A 98 14.66 3.35 -14.18
N LEU A 99 13.66 3.88 -13.47
CA LEU A 99 13.13 5.21 -13.77
C LEU A 99 14.08 6.26 -13.19
N GLN A 100 14.51 7.21 -14.00
CA GLN A 100 15.48 8.20 -13.58
C GLN A 100 15.32 9.60 -14.21
N VAL A 101 15.77 10.61 -13.48
CA VAL A 101 16.15 11.94 -13.99
C VAL A 101 17.60 12.18 -13.60
N ILE A 102 18.43 12.63 -14.53
CA ILE A 102 19.87 12.86 -14.34
C ILE A 102 20.17 14.36 -14.54
N GLY A 103 21.12 14.87 -13.77
CA GLY A 103 21.57 16.26 -13.77
C GLY A 103 20.80 17.13 -12.78
N ALA A 104 21.52 17.91 -11.98
CA ALA A 104 20.92 18.84 -11.02
C ALA A 104 20.05 19.89 -11.71
N GLY A 105 18.96 20.27 -11.06
CA GLY A 105 17.96 21.23 -11.54
C GLY A 105 16.99 20.69 -12.59
N ASN A 106 17.12 19.43 -13.01
CA ASN A 106 16.21 18.81 -13.95
C ASN A 106 14.98 18.24 -13.28
N THR A 107 13.85 18.35 -13.97
CA THR A 107 12.56 17.81 -13.56
C THR A 107 12.01 16.85 -14.62
N GLY A 108 11.18 15.92 -14.18
CA GLY A 108 10.43 15.02 -15.04
C GLY A 108 9.34 14.31 -14.25
N ALA A 109 8.54 13.51 -14.96
CA ALA A 109 7.59 12.63 -14.30
C ALA A 109 7.38 11.36 -15.13
N ALA A 110 7.06 10.27 -14.44
CA ALA A 110 6.48 9.09 -15.07
C ALA A 110 5.03 8.98 -14.65
N LYS A 111 4.13 8.84 -15.63
CA LYS A 111 2.70 8.68 -15.40
C LYS A 111 2.22 7.38 -16.03
N SER A 112 1.61 6.50 -15.25
CA SER A 112 1.17 5.21 -15.75
C SER A 112 -0.11 5.34 -16.60
N THR A 113 -0.44 4.30 -17.38
CA THR A 113 -1.83 4.10 -17.82
C THR A 113 -2.75 3.88 -16.60
N SER A 114 -4.07 3.99 -16.79
CA SER A 114 -5.03 3.70 -15.71
C SER A 114 -5.25 2.19 -15.60
N PHE A 115 -5.10 1.65 -14.40
CA PHE A 115 -5.33 0.24 -14.09
C PHE A 115 -6.65 0.06 -13.34
N SER A 116 -7.47 -0.90 -13.74
CA SER A 116 -8.66 -1.24 -12.96
C SER A 116 -8.25 -1.94 -11.66
N ILE A 117 -8.90 -1.55 -10.57
CA ILE A 117 -8.73 -2.20 -9.27
C ILE A 117 -10.09 -2.73 -8.80
N GLY A 118 -10.07 -3.85 -8.07
CA GLY A 118 -11.29 -4.60 -7.73
C GLY A 118 -12.20 -3.98 -6.67
N TYR A 119 -11.94 -2.75 -6.23
CA TYR A 119 -12.69 -2.07 -5.17
C TYR A 119 -13.63 -1.00 -5.76
N LYS A 120 -14.65 -0.60 -5.00
CA LYS A 120 -15.64 0.42 -5.43
C LYS A 120 -15.93 1.48 -4.39
N GLU A 121 -15.61 1.24 -3.13
CA GLU A 121 -15.99 2.09 -2.01
C GLU A 121 -14.74 2.67 -1.34
N LYS A 122 -14.33 2.15 -0.18
CA LYS A 122 -13.11 2.58 0.53
C LYS A 122 -11.99 1.57 0.33
N ALA A 123 -10.78 2.06 0.11
CA ALA A 123 -9.57 1.24 0.12
C ALA A 123 -8.42 1.99 0.80
N LEU A 124 -7.55 1.28 1.50
CA LEU A 124 -6.26 1.81 1.94
C LEU A 124 -5.19 1.38 0.93
N ALA A 125 -4.65 2.33 0.19
CA ALA A 125 -3.49 2.11 -0.65
C ALA A 125 -2.21 2.14 0.21
N LYS A 126 -1.33 1.14 0.06
CA LYS A 126 0.03 1.17 0.60
C LYS A 126 1.03 0.87 -0.50
N LEU A 127 2.07 1.70 -0.59
CA LEU A 127 3.12 1.59 -1.61
C LEU A 127 4.47 1.44 -0.92
N TRP A 128 5.28 0.50 -1.42
CA TRP A 128 6.68 0.29 -1.08
C TRP A 128 7.52 0.61 -2.31
N MET A 129 8.44 1.56 -2.20
CA MET A 129 9.25 2.04 -3.31
C MET A 129 10.72 1.87 -3.00
N HIS A 130 11.44 1.16 -3.87
CA HIS A 130 12.88 1.04 -3.73
C HIS A 130 13.61 2.10 -4.57
N ARG A 131 14.49 2.86 -3.92
CA ARG A 131 15.48 3.74 -4.58
C ARG A 131 16.91 3.51 -4.08
N PRO A 132 17.95 3.87 -4.87
CA PRO A 132 19.32 3.90 -4.37
C PRO A 132 19.46 4.76 -3.11
N GLN A 133 20.46 4.46 -2.29
CA GLN A 133 20.70 5.18 -1.03
C GLN A 133 20.88 6.69 -1.22
N ASP A 134 21.58 7.08 -2.29
CA ASP A 134 21.92 8.48 -2.60
C ASP A 134 20.85 9.18 -3.45
N SER A 135 19.85 8.45 -3.94
CA SER A 135 18.71 9.07 -4.62
C SER A 135 17.81 9.73 -3.57
N PRO A 136 17.33 10.97 -3.75
CA PRO A 136 16.32 11.52 -2.86
C PRO A 136 14.99 10.77 -2.99
N ARG A 137 14.13 10.93 -1.98
CA ARG A 137 12.80 10.31 -1.93
C ARG A 137 11.85 10.94 -2.96
N VAL A 138 11.04 10.10 -3.58
CA VAL A 138 9.97 10.49 -4.50
C VAL A 138 8.64 10.27 -3.82
N THR A 139 7.79 11.30 -3.77
CA THR A 139 6.43 11.19 -3.25
C THR A 139 5.48 10.77 -4.38
N PRO A 140 4.97 9.52 -4.39
CA PRO A 140 4.06 9.07 -5.43
C PRO A 140 2.69 9.73 -5.28
N GLN A 141 1.97 9.83 -6.39
CA GLN A 141 0.59 10.28 -6.44
C GLN A 141 -0.30 9.20 -7.03
N LEU A 142 -1.50 9.01 -6.45
CA LEU A 142 -2.54 8.16 -7.00
C LEU A 142 -3.70 9.05 -7.47
N ASN A 143 -4.05 8.97 -8.76
CA ASN A 143 -5.08 9.81 -9.37
C ASN A 143 -4.87 11.32 -9.11
N GLY A 144 -3.60 11.75 -9.01
CA GLY A 144 -3.21 13.14 -8.73
C GLY A 144 -3.17 13.53 -7.25
N VAL A 145 -3.48 12.61 -6.33
CA VAL A 145 -3.39 12.86 -4.88
C VAL A 145 -2.10 12.29 -4.33
N GLU A 146 -1.30 13.11 -3.65
CA GLU A 146 -0.05 12.68 -3.02
C GLU A 146 -0.30 11.64 -1.92
N MET A 147 0.51 10.58 -1.93
CA MET A 147 0.50 9.60 -0.85
C MET A 147 1.30 10.11 0.35
N LYS A 148 0.82 9.80 1.56
CA LYS A 148 1.48 10.16 2.81
C LYS A 148 2.66 9.23 3.07
N TYR A 149 3.85 9.80 3.26
CA TYR A 149 5.02 9.05 3.74
C TYR A 149 4.79 8.50 5.16
N THR A 150 5.16 7.24 5.37
CA THR A 150 4.94 6.53 6.65
C THR A 150 6.21 5.98 7.28
N GLY A 151 7.27 5.78 6.50
CA GLY A 151 8.55 5.28 7.02
C GLY A 151 9.46 4.80 5.90
N SER A 152 10.65 4.37 6.27
CA SER A 152 11.58 3.70 5.36
C SER A 152 12.53 2.79 6.11
N TYR A 153 13.10 1.82 5.40
CA TYR A 153 14.15 0.95 5.90
C TYR A 153 15.12 0.58 4.79
N LEU A 154 16.32 0.13 5.15
CA LEU A 154 17.31 -0.33 4.18
C LEU A 154 16.97 -1.75 3.72
N GLY A 155 17.11 -1.99 2.42
CA GLY A 155 16.83 -3.28 1.80
C GLY A 155 17.55 -3.48 0.48
N ILE A 156 17.33 -4.64 -0.14
CA ILE A 156 17.83 -4.99 -1.48
C ILE A 156 16.64 -5.01 -2.43
N SER A 157 16.82 -4.39 -3.60
CA SER A 157 15.78 -4.29 -4.62
C SER A 157 15.47 -5.67 -5.19
N ALA A 158 14.18 -6.00 -5.26
CA ALA A 158 13.73 -7.26 -5.83
C ALA A 158 13.99 -7.36 -7.33
N SER A 159 14.12 -6.22 -8.03
CA SER A 159 14.50 -6.17 -9.45
C SER A 159 16.00 -6.34 -9.70
N GLY A 160 16.82 -6.45 -8.64
CA GLY A 160 18.27 -6.55 -8.76
C GLY A 160 19.00 -5.20 -8.83
N GLY A 161 18.31 -4.11 -8.52
CA GLY A 161 18.86 -2.74 -8.52
C GLY A 161 19.94 -2.47 -7.47
N GLY A 162 20.16 -3.39 -6.53
CA GLY A 162 21.14 -3.27 -5.45
C GLY A 162 20.54 -2.82 -4.12
N SER A 163 21.41 -2.39 -3.20
CA SER A 163 21.01 -1.94 -1.86
C SER A 163 20.54 -0.48 -1.88
N GLY A 164 19.53 -0.16 -1.07
CA GLY A 164 19.03 1.20 -0.96
C GLY A 164 17.91 1.34 0.07
N TRP A 165 17.11 2.38 -0.07
CA TRP A 165 15.95 2.63 0.77
C TRP A 165 14.70 2.05 0.16
N ASN A 166 13.90 1.39 1.00
CA ASN A 166 12.51 1.07 0.72
C ASN A 166 11.62 2.06 1.47
N ASP A 167 11.06 3.04 0.75
CA ASP A 167 10.17 4.06 1.30
C ASP A 167 8.73 3.57 1.27
N GLU A 168 8.01 3.79 2.37
CA GLU A 168 6.61 3.39 2.55
C GLU A 168 5.66 4.57 2.50
N PHE A 169 4.58 4.44 1.74
CA PHE A 169 3.53 5.44 1.61
C PHE A 169 2.15 4.85 1.79
N THR A 170 1.21 5.66 2.26
CA THR A 170 -0.21 5.28 2.37
C THR A 170 -1.14 6.36 1.85
N LEU A 171 -2.28 5.97 1.30
CA LEU A 171 -3.36 6.88 0.94
C LEU A 171 -4.72 6.22 1.20
N GLU A 172 -5.60 6.91 1.91
CA GLU A 172 -7.01 6.51 1.95
C GLU A 172 -7.69 6.92 0.65
N CYS A 173 -8.22 5.94 -0.08
CA CYS A 173 -8.92 6.14 -1.32
C CYS A 173 -10.44 5.98 -1.11
N GLN A 174 -11.22 6.86 -1.71
CA GLN A 174 -12.68 6.79 -1.74
C GLN A 174 -13.17 6.65 -3.18
N ASN A 175 -14.17 5.81 -3.37
CA ASN A 175 -14.83 5.50 -4.63
C ASN A 175 -13.87 5.17 -5.79
N VAL A 176 -12.82 4.38 -5.49
CA VAL A 176 -11.74 4.09 -6.44
C VAL A 176 -11.98 2.76 -7.16
N THR A 177 -12.20 2.81 -8.48
CA THR A 177 -12.36 1.63 -9.35
C THR A 177 -11.22 1.45 -10.34
N SER A 178 -10.42 2.49 -10.52
CA SER A 178 -9.17 2.47 -11.26
C SER A 178 -8.16 3.44 -10.64
N VAL A 179 -6.88 3.17 -10.86
CA VAL A 179 -5.79 4.00 -10.37
C VAL A 179 -4.80 4.30 -11.49
N GLN A 180 -4.34 5.53 -11.50
CA GLN A 180 -3.20 5.99 -12.26
C GLN A 180 -2.13 6.47 -11.27
N ILE A 181 -0.91 5.98 -11.44
CA ILE A 181 0.23 6.37 -10.61
C ILE A 181 1.02 7.46 -11.34
N THR A 182 1.37 8.51 -10.62
CA THR A 182 2.33 9.53 -11.08
C THR A 182 3.51 9.55 -10.13
N LEU A 183 4.71 9.48 -10.70
CA LEU A 183 5.99 9.57 -10.00
C LEU A 183 6.68 10.87 -10.45
N PRO A 184 6.49 11.98 -9.71
CA PRO A 184 7.20 13.23 -9.97
C PRO A 184 8.66 13.12 -9.54
N LEU A 185 9.57 13.57 -10.39
CA LEU A 185 11.01 13.49 -10.22
C LEU A 185 11.59 14.91 -10.33
N ASP A 186 12.03 15.49 -9.22
CA ASP A 186 12.67 16.80 -9.18
C ASP A 186 14.03 16.68 -8.50
N THR A 187 15.09 16.71 -9.30
CA THR A 187 16.46 16.53 -8.82
C THR A 187 16.92 17.62 -7.86
N GLN A 188 16.34 18.82 -7.91
CA GLN A 188 16.78 19.97 -7.12
C GLN A 188 18.31 20.17 -7.21
N ASP A 189 19.04 19.98 -6.10
CA ASP A 189 20.51 20.07 -6.02
C ASP A 189 21.23 18.73 -6.28
N LYS A 190 20.51 17.62 -6.47
CA LYS A 190 21.07 16.28 -6.63
C LYS A 190 21.45 15.98 -8.06
N ASP A 191 22.52 15.20 -8.24
CA ASP A 191 22.96 14.77 -9.57
C ASP A 191 21.97 13.81 -10.25
N PHE A 192 21.10 13.14 -9.47
CA PHE A 192 20.08 12.28 -10.01
C PHE A 192 18.94 12.01 -9.03
N ILE A 193 17.81 11.56 -9.58
CA ILE A 193 16.78 10.78 -8.89
C ILE A 193 16.60 9.47 -9.64
N LYS A 194 16.56 8.36 -8.92
CA LYS A 194 16.38 7.01 -9.47
C LYS A 194 15.40 6.22 -8.62
N ILE A 195 14.60 5.38 -9.27
CA ILE A 195 13.73 4.39 -8.65
C ILE A 195 14.03 3.04 -9.31
N HIS A 196 14.28 2.01 -8.50
CA HIS A 196 14.50 0.64 -8.98
C HIS A 196 13.19 -0.08 -9.26
N ASP A 197 12.28 -0.04 -8.30
CA ASP A 197 11.02 -0.76 -8.37
C ASP A 197 10.03 -0.21 -7.35
N TYR A 198 8.78 -0.61 -7.47
CA TYR A 198 7.80 -0.44 -6.41
C TYR A 198 6.73 -1.53 -6.44
N ALA A 199 6.06 -1.72 -5.31
CA ALA A 199 4.82 -2.46 -5.19
C ALA A 199 3.76 -1.61 -4.49
N LEU A 200 2.56 -1.57 -5.06
CA LEU A 200 1.39 -0.86 -4.56
C LEU A 200 0.27 -1.88 -4.31
N PHE A 201 -0.30 -1.87 -3.11
CA PHE A 201 -1.40 -2.74 -2.73
C PHE A 201 -2.60 -1.94 -2.21
N PHE A 202 -3.81 -2.44 -2.47
CA PHE A 202 -5.07 -1.90 -1.97
C PHE A 202 -5.73 -2.89 -1.00
N PHE A 203 -5.84 -2.47 0.27
CA PHE A 203 -6.54 -3.20 1.34
C PHE A 203 -8.00 -2.75 1.47
#